data_AF-A0A3A5UZY2-F1
#
_entry.id   AF-A0A3A5UZY2-F1
#
_cell.length_a   1.000
_cell.length_b   1.000
_cell.length_c   1.000
_cell.angle_alpha   90.00
_cell.angle_beta   90.00
_cell.angle_gamma   90.00
#
_symmetry.space_group_name_H-M   'P 1'
#
loop_
_entity.id
_entity.type
_entity.pdbx_description
1 polymer ?
#
loop_
_entity_poly.entity_id
_entity_poly.type
_entity_poly.pdbx_seq_one_letter_code
_entity_poly.pdbx_strand_id
1 'polypeptide(L)'
;MSLPRRAMEQMGFSVCCLMCDAPDVPGSTRCKECIKCHTRARDKLTSGKARSKAQRLARELVTMLADPFSHTEDDIHGEWMQTYSEMIQEHQYDPEKGGEMRLRSQRISRKTSLIREVGNKNRWTEKPPDESQMEEMREILRDGDSKPPMTWDDLISEIEEMLED
;
A
#
# COMPACT_ATOMS: atom_id res chain seq x y z
N MET A 1 26.55 7.18 8.29
CA MET A 1 25.39 6.90 7.41
C MET A 1 25.57 7.68 6.13
N SER A 2 25.22 7.11 4.98
CA SER A 2 25.39 7.79 3.69
C SER A 2 24.28 8.81 3.47
N LEU A 3 24.60 10.04 3.07
CA LEU A 3 23.58 11.01 2.70
C LEU A 3 22.85 10.54 1.44
N PRO A 4 21.51 10.64 1.39
CA PRO A 4 20.71 10.36 0.21
C PRO A 4 21.25 11.08 -1.02
N ARG A 5 21.49 10.30 -2.07
CA ARG A 5 21.83 10.86 -3.38
C ARG A 5 20.57 11.48 -3.98
N ARG A 6 20.67 12.67 -4.56
CA ARG A 6 19.55 13.36 -5.22
C ARG A 6 18.75 12.47 -6.18
N ALA A 7 19.43 11.58 -6.92
CA ALA A 7 18.76 10.62 -7.81
C ALA A 7 17.83 9.65 -7.05
N MET A 8 18.26 9.18 -5.87
CA MET A 8 17.47 8.29 -5.01
C MET A 8 16.31 9.05 -4.35
N GLU A 9 16.53 10.30 -3.91
CA GLU A 9 15.47 11.15 -3.37
C GLU A 9 14.37 11.42 -4.40
N GLN A 10 14.72 11.74 -5.65
CA GLN A 10 13.75 11.95 -6.73
C GLN A 10 12.95 10.69 -7.07
N MET A 11 13.50 9.51 -6.80
CA MET A 11 12.82 8.23 -6.94
C MET A 11 12.05 7.82 -5.68
N GLY A 12 12.02 8.61 -4.60
CA GLY A 12 11.40 8.22 -3.34
C GLY A 12 12.13 7.06 -2.64
N PHE A 13 13.44 6.89 -2.87
CA PHE A 13 14.24 5.84 -2.24
C PHE A 13 15.34 6.43 -1.34
N SER A 14 15.05 7.55 -0.68
CA SER A 14 15.95 8.17 0.30
C SER A 14 16.31 7.20 1.42
N VAL A 15 15.34 6.44 1.92
CA VAL A 15 15.50 5.40 2.95
C VAL A 15 16.59 4.39 2.56
N CYS A 16 16.66 3.98 1.29
CA CYS A 16 17.66 3.01 0.83
C CYS A 16 19.09 3.54 0.99
N CYS A 17 19.32 4.86 0.91
CA CYS A 17 20.62 5.46 1.20
C CYS A 17 20.87 5.61 2.70
N LEU A 18 19.85 5.98 3.48
CA LEU A 18 19.97 6.16 4.92
C LEU A 18 20.32 4.84 5.62
N MET A 19 19.78 3.73 5.11
CA MET A 19 20.07 2.36 5.57
C MET A 19 21.37 1.77 4.99
N CYS A 20 22.08 2.49 4.13
CA CYS A 20 23.28 1.97 3.46
C CYS A 20 24.53 2.16 4.34
N ASP A 21 25.35 1.11 4.42
CA ASP A 21 26.65 1.07 5.11
C ASP A 21 27.80 1.68 4.28
N ALA A 22 27.55 2.04 3.03
CA ALA A 22 28.58 2.63 2.18
C ALA A 22 29.07 3.99 2.73
N PRO A 23 30.38 4.29 2.61
CA PRO A 23 30.89 5.61 2.97
C PRO A 23 30.32 6.68 2.03
N ASP A 24 30.10 7.89 2.56
CA ASP A 24 29.59 9.01 1.76
C ASP A 24 30.70 9.68 0.94
N VAL A 25 31.15 8.96 -0.09
CA VAL A 25 32.13 9.47 -1.06
C VAL A 25 31.42 9.77 -2.38
N PRO A 26 31.37 11.04 -2.83
CA PRO A 26 30.80 11.42 -4.11
C PRO A 26 31.42 10.62 -5.27
N GLY A 27 30.58 10.11 -6.17
CA GLY A 27 31.04 9.42 -7.37
C GLY A 27 31.55 8.00 -7.17
N SER A 28 31.38 7.41 -5.98
CA SER A 28 31.73 6.01 -5.72
C SER A 28 31.06 5.05 -6.71
N THR A 29 31.80 4.02 -7.14
CA THR A 29 31.30 2.99 -8.06
C THR A 29 30.10 2.25 -7.48
N ARG A 30 30.16 1.92 -6.18
CA ARG A 30 29.06 1.28 -5.43
C ARG A 30 27.76 2.09 -5.50
N CYS A 31 27.79 3.40 -5.25
CA CYS A 31 26.59 4.23 -5.33
C CYS A 31 26.05 4.34 -6.76
N LYS A 32 26.93 4.41 -7.78
CA LYS A 32 26.52 4.43 -9.19
C LYS A 32 25.76 3.15 -9.58
N GLU A 33 26.27 1.99 -9.18
CA GLU A 33 25.62 0.70 -9.41
C GLU A 33 24.31 0.57 -8.65
N CYS A 34 24.29 0.96 -7.37
CA CYS A 34 23.09 0.97 -6.54
C CYS A 34 21.96 1.78 -7.19
N ILE A 35 22.23 3.03 -7.59
CA ILE A 35 21.26 3.90 -8.27
C ILE A 35 20.75 3.21 -9.54
N LYS A 36 21.64 2.71 -10.39
CA LYS A 36 21.27 2.03 -11.65
C LYS A 36 20.36 0.81 -11.41
N CYS A 37 20.66 0.01 -10.38
CA CYS A 37 19.87 -1.15 -10.00
C CYS A 37 18.48 -0.75 -9.50
N HIS A 38 18.38 0.25 -8.63
CA HIS A 38 17.09 0.76 -8.13
C HIS A 38 16.23 1.35 -9.24
N THR A 39 16.81 2.16 -10.14
CA THR A 39 16.09 2.71 -11.29
C THR A 39 15.52 1.58 -12.14
N ARG A 40 16.35 0.60 -12.52
CA ARG A 40 15.89 -0.55 -13.32
C ARG A 40 14.81 -1.38 -12.61
N ALA A 41 14.95 -1.58 -11.30
CA ALA A 41 13.98 -2.33 -10.51
C ALA A 41 12.64 -1.60 -10.44
N ARG A 42 12.65 -0.29 -10.15
CA ARG A 42 11.46 0.56 -10.16
C ARG A 42 10.78 0.53 -11.51
N ASP A 43 11.51 0.79 -12.59
CA ASP A 43 10.95 0.82 -13.93
C ASP A 43 10.27 -0.52 -14.28
N LYS A 44 10.93 -1.65 -14.00
CA LYS A 44 10.33 -2.97 -14.24
C LYS A 44 9.09 -3.22 -13.37
N LEU A 45 9.13 -2.79 -12.11
CA LEU A 45 8.03 -3.02 -11.18
C LEU A 45 6.84 -2.13 -11.47
N THR A 46 7.05 -0.88 -11.91
CA THR A 46 6.00 0.13 -12.09
C THR A 46 5.52 0.27 -13.53
N SER A 47 6.24 -0.27 -14.52
CA SER A 47 5.82 -0.21 -15.93
C SER A 47 4.59 -1.08 -16.22
N GLY A 48 3.61 -0.52 -16.91
CA GLY A 48 2.40 -1.22 -17.35
C GLY A 48 1.50 -1.70 -16.20
N LYS A 49 0.50 -2.52 -16.53
CA LYS A 49 -0.43 -3.12 -15.56
C LYS A 49 0.22 -4.31 -14.85
N ALA A 50 0.01 -4.41 -13.54
CA ALA A 50 0.46 -5.55 -12.76
C ALA A 50 -0.25 -6.84 -13.21
N ARG A 51 0.53 -7.89 -13.52
CA ARG A 51 0.00 -9.18 -14.01
C ARG A 51 -0.20 -10.22 -12.91
N SER A 52 0.54 -10.10 -11.81
CA SER A 52 0.49 -11.05 -10.68
C SER A 52 0.21 -10.35 -9.36
N LYS A 53 -0.30 -11.10 -8.36
CA LYS A 53 -0.48 -10.60 -6.98
C LYS A 53 0.86 -10.12 -6.39
N ALA A 54 1.94 -10.86 -6.63
CA ALA A 54 3.29 -10.46 -6.20
C ALA A 54 3.71 -9.11 -6.80
N GLN A 55 3.40 -8.85 -8.08
CA GLN A 55 3.72 -7.57 -8.69
C GLN A 55 2.87 -6.42 -8.12
N ARG A 56 1.62 -6.69 -7.73
CA ARG A 56 0.77 -5.70 -7.05
C ARG A 56 1.34 -5.34 -5.68
N LEU A 57 1.66 -6.35 -4.87
CA LEU A 57 2.29 -6.17 -3.55
C LEU A 57 3.62 -5.41 -3.67
N ALA A 58 4.48 -5.78 -4.63
CA ALA A 58 5.75 -5.08 -4.83
C ALA A 58 5.56 -3.59 -5.16
N ARG A 59 4.53 -3.23 -5.94
CA ARG A 59 4.21 -1.82 -6.24
C ARG A 59 3.72 -1.08 -5.01
N GLU A 60 2.90 -1.71 -4.19
CA GLU A 60 2.41 -1.16 -2.93
C GLU A 60 3.57 -0.87 -1.96
N LEU A 61 4.48 -1.84 -1.79
CA LEU A 61 5.71 -1.65 -1.00
C LEU A 61 6.57 -0.49 -1.54
N VAL A 62 6.72 -0.38 -2.87
CA VAL A 62 7.47 0.73 -3.49
C VAL A 62 6.79 2.08 -3.24
N THR A 63 5.46 2.14 -3.28
CA THR A 63 4.70 3.36 -2.97
C THR A 63 4.87 3.74 -1.50
N MET A 64 4.80 2.78 -0.58
CA MET A 64 5.02 3.04 0.85
C MET A 64 6.43 3.56 1.12
N LEU A 65 7.46 2.99 0.49
CA LEU A 65 8.83 3.49 0.61
C LEU A 65 9.02 4.89 0.02
N ALA A 66 8.27 5.24 -1.02
CA ALA A 66 8.32 6.55 -1.66
C ALA A 66 7.73 7.67 -0.78
N ASP A 67 6.75 7.35 0.04
CA ASP A 67 6.15 8.28 1.00
C ASP A 67 5.81 7.62 2.34
N PRO A 68 6.82 7.32 3.19
CA PRO A 68 6.58 6.61 4.45
C PRO A 68 5.65 7.37 5.41
N PHE A 69 5.61 8.71 5.33
CA PHE A 69 4.77 9.55 6.20
C PHE A 69 3.29 9.21 6.09
N SER A 70 2.82 8.93 4.87
CA SER A 70 1.41 8.62 4.59
C SER A 70 0.98 7.22 5.00
N HIS A 71 1.93 6.36 5.40
CA HIS A 71 1.70 4.94 5.67
C HIS A 71 2.11 4.52 7.10
N THR A 72 2.31 5.48 8.00
CA THR A 72 2.63 5.22 9.42
C THR A 72 1.50 4.52 10.18
N GLU A 73 0.26 4.63 9.70
CA GLU A 73 -0.91 3.99 10.29
C GLU A 73 -1.27 2.64 9.66
N ASP A 74 -0.40 2.08 8.80
CA ASP A 74 -0.63 0.75 8.23
C ASP A 74 -0.50 -0.36 9.29
N ASP A 75 -1.43 -1.32 9.29
CA ASP A 75 -1.52 -2.37 10.31
C ASP A 75 -0.29 -3.29 10.35
N ILE A 76 0.39 -3.49 9.21
CA ILE A 76 1.50 -4.44 9.08
C ILE A 76 2.83 -3.69 8.97
N HIS A 77 2.86 -2.58 8.24
CA HIS A 77 4.06 -1.86 7.86
C HIS A 77 4.25 -0.54 8.61
N GLY A 78 3.27 -0.09 9.40
CA GLY A 78 3.27 1.22 10.05
C GLY A 78 4.48 1.49 10.93
N GLU A 79 4.91 0.49 11.73
CA GLU A 79 6.11 0.59 12.58
C GLU A 79 7.38 0.89 11.75
N TRP A 80 7.54 0.21 10.61
CA TRP A 80 8.66 0.43 9.70
C TRP A 80 8.55 1.79 9.02
N MET A 81 7.34 2.16 8.58
CA MET A 81 7.10 3.46 7.95
C MET A 81 7.38 4.61 8.92
N GLN A 82 7.07 4.45 10.20
CA GLN A 82 7.43 5.40 11.24
C GLN A 82 8.95 5.55 11.35
N THR A 83 9.67 4.44 11.49
CA THR A 83 11.14 4.44 11.56
C THR A 83 11.77 5.11 10.33
N TYR A 84 11.26 4.81 9.14
CA TYR A 84 11.72 5.42 7.89
C TYR A 84 11.42 6.92 7.83
N SER A 85 10.24 7.32 8.29
CA SER A 85 9.82 8.72 8.34
C SER A 85 10.72 9.56 9.27
N GLU A 86 11.12 8.99 10.40
CA GLU A 86 12.02 9.62 11.38
C GLU A 86 13.42 9.82 10.79
N MET A 87 13.98 8.79 10.16
CA MET A 87 15.27 8.90 9.46
C MET A 87 15.25 9.96 8.35
N ILE A 88 14.15 10.05 7.58
CA ILE A 88 14.00 11.08 6.56
C ILE A 88 13.90 12.47 7.20
N GLN A 89 13.15 12.62 8.30
CA GLN A 89 13.03 13.89 9.01
C GLN A 89 14.37 14.36 9.57
N GLU A 90 15.16 13.46 10.16
CA GLU A 90 16.48 13.78 10.69
C GLU A 90 17.41 14.27 9.56
N HIS A 91 17.40 13.61 8.41
CA HIS A 91 18.17 14.04 7.24
C HIS A 91 17.72 15.39 6.66
N GLN A 92 16.40 15.61 6.56
CA GLN A 92 15.83 16.87 6.04
C GLN A 92 15.79 17.98 7.09
N TYR A 93 16.25 17.73 8.32
CA TYR A 93 16.23 18.71 9.38
C TYR A 93 17.25 19.82 9.10
N ASP A 94 16.72 20.96 8.65
CA ASP A 94 17.46 22.21 8.56
C ASP A 94 17.22 23.01 9.86
N PRO A 95 18.25 23.23 10.70
CA PRO A 95 18.11 23.94 11.97
C PRO A 95 17.62 25.39 11.79
N GLU A 96 17.80 26.00 10.61
CA GLU A 96 17.32 27.36 10.35
C GLU A 96 15.84 27.42 9.91
N LYS A 97 15.27 26.30 9.43
CA LYS A 97 13.85 26.20 8.99
C LYS A 97 12.97 25.36 9.92
N GLY A 98 13.52 24.84 11.02
CA GLY A 98 12.92 23.79 11.85
C GLY A 98 11.60 24.13 12.57
N GLY A 99 11.16 25.39 12.57
CA GLY A 99 9.92 25.81 13.24
C GLY A 99 8.63 25.43 12.49
N GLU A 100 8.62 25.51 11.16
CA GLU A 100 7.37 25.42 10.38
C GLU A 100 6.99 23.98 9.99
N MET A 101 7.99 23.14 9.71
CA MET A 101 7.78 21.77 9.24
C MET A 101 7.33 20.82 10.37
N ARG A 102 7.85 21.01 11.59
CA ARG A 102 7.40 20.27 12.79
C ARG A 102 5.93 20.53 13.10
N LEU A 103 5.43 21.75 12.89
CA LEU A 103 4.03 22.09 13.14
C LEU A 103 3.05 21.45 12.15
N ARG A 104 3.43 21.28 10.88
CA ARG A 104 2.58 20.59 9.89
C ARG A 104 2.51 19.08 10.13
N SER A 105 3.64 18.43 10.38
CA SER A 105 3.68 16.98 10.63
C SER A 105 3.02 16.61 11.97
N GLN A 106 3.25 17.39 13.04
CA GLN A 106 2.55 17.18 14.33
C GLN A 106 1.04 17.44 14.27
N ARG A 107 0.56 18.33 13.38
CA ARG A 107 -0.88 18.57 13.20
C ARG A 107 -1.59 17.42 12.50
N ILE A 108 -0.87 16.64 11.68
CA ILE A 108 -1.41 15.47 10.96
C ILE A 108 -1.35 14.23 11.87
N SER A 109 -0.27 14.06 12.65
CA SER A 109 -0.06 12.88 13.52
C SER A 109 -0.84 12.88 14.85
N ARG A 110 -1.19 14.05 15.42
CA ARG A 110 -1.80 14.12 16.77
C ARG A 110 -3.32 14.05 16.84
N LYS A 111 -4.00 13.87 15.72
CA LYS A 111 -5.44 13.65 15.73
C LYS A 111 -5.63 12.19 15.37
N THR A 112 -5.98 11.36 16.35
CA THR A 112 -6.81 10.19 16.06
C THR A 112 -7.92 10.72 15.14
N SER A 113 -7.85 10.39 13.86
CA SER A 113 -8.79 11.00 12.92
C SER A 113 -10.16 10.53 13.38
N LEU A 114 -11.10 11.46 13.58
CA LEU A 114 -12.47 11.10 13.97
C LEU A 114 -13.05 10.11 12.94
N ILE A 115 -12.58 10.19 11.70
CA ILE A 115 -12.86 9.26 10.60
C ILE A 115 -12.29 7.86 10.87
N ARG A 116 -11.15 7.68 11.54
CA ARG A 116 -10.60 6.38 11.98
C ARG A 116 -11.39 5.78 13.14
N GLU A 117 -11.85 6.60 14.09
CA GLU A 117 -12.71 6.12 15.20
C GLU A 117 -14.11 5.71 14.72
N VAL A 118 -14.61 6.30 13.63
CA VAL A 118 -15.98 6.10 13.15
C VAL A 118 -16.04 5.21 11.90
N GLY A 119 -15.01 5.24 11.04
CA GLY A 119 -15.05 4.69 9.69
C GLY A 119 -14.57 3.25 9.54
N ASN A 120 -13.63 2.79 10.38
CA ASN A 120 -13.19 1.39 10.36
C ASN A 120 -13.70 0.62 11.59
N LYS A 121 -15.02 0.60 11.77
CA LYS A 121 -15.68 -0.30 12.74
C LYS A 121 -16.04 -1.63 12.07
N ASN A 122 -15.06 -2.31 11.48
CA ASN A 122 -15.29 -3.66 11.01
C ASN A 122 -15.54 -4.57 12.23
N ARG A 123 -16.81 -4.94 12.42
CA ARG A 123 -17.28 -5.73 13.57
C ARG A 123 -16.79 -7.17 13.53
N TRP A 124 -16.23 -7.61 12.40
CA TRP A 124 -15.78 -8.98 12.17
C TRP A 124 -14.26 -9.16 12.22
N THR A 125 -13.49 -8.11 12.51
CA THR A 125 -12.01 -8.17 12.58
C THR A 125 -11.54 -9.16 13.64
N GLU A 126 -12.15 -9.11 14.82
CA GLU A 126 -11.75 -9.91 15.98
C GLU A 126 -12.63 -11.16 16.15
N LYS A 127 -13.85 -11.14 15.60
CA LYS A 127 -14.80 -12.24 15.74
C LYS A 127 -15.60 -12.44 14.44
N PRO A 128 -15.47 -13.60 13.77
CA PRO A 128 -16.26 -13.88 12.58
C PRO A 128 -17.78 -13.85 12.92
N PRO A 129 -18.64 -13.55 11.93
CA PRO A 129 -20.08 -13.52 12.15
C PRO A 129 -20.61 -14.89 12.60
N ASP A 130 -21.62 -14.85 13.46
CA ASP A 130 -22.34 -16.06 13.90
C ASP A 130 -23.38 -16.49 12.85
N GLU A 131 -23.89 -17.72 12.93
CA GLU A 131 -24.79 -18.31 11.92
C GLU A 131 -26.06 -17.46 11.70
N SER A 132 -26.60 -16.87 12.76
CA SER A 132 -27.75 -15.94 12.66
C SER A 132 -27.40 -14.65 11.92
N GLN A 133 -26.19 -14.11 12.12
CA GLN A 133 -25.72 -12.90 11.44
C GLN A 133 -25.39 -13.16 9.97
N MET A 134 -24.96 -14.38 9.66
CA MET A 134 -24.74 -14.81 8.29
C MET A 134 -26.06 -14.91 7.52
N GLU A 135 -27.11 -15.44 8.15
CA GLU A 135 -28.43 -15.55 7.51
C GLU A 135 -29.09 -14.19 7.31
N GLU A 136 -29.01 -13.29 8.30
CA GLU A 136 -29.44 -11.88 8.16
C GLU A 136 -28.71 -11.20 6.99
N MET A 137 -27.40 -11.40 6.87
CA MET A 137 -26.63 -10.80 5.79
C MET A 137 -26.92 -11.43 4.43
N ARG A 138 -27.27 -12.72 4.37
CA ARG A 138 -27.75 -13.38 3.16
C ARG A 138 -29.12 -12.88 2.73
N GLU A 139 -29.99 -12.56 3.68
CA GLU A 139 -31.30 -11.98 3.41
C GLU A 139 -31.17 -10.56 2.84
N ILE A 140 -30.33 -9.71 3.45
CA ILE A 140 -30.02 -8.36 2.95
C ILE A 140 -29.39 -8.40 1.56
N LEU A 141 -28.52 -9.36 1.28
CA LEU A 141 -27.91 -9.52 -0.05
C LEU A 141 -28.91 -10.03 -1.11
N ARG A 142 -30.07 -10.52 -0.69
CA ARG A 142 -31.14 -11.08 -1.54
C ARG A 142 -32.16 -10.03 -1.98
N ASP A 143 -32.00 -8.76 -1.61
CA ASP A 143 -32.88 -7.63 -1.99
C ASP A 143 -32.66 -7.18 -3.45
N GLY A 144 -32.77 -8.15 -4.36
CA GLY A 144 -32.88 -8.02 -5.80
C GLY A 144 -33.34 -9.35 -6.32
N ASP A 145 -34.52 -9.39 -6.97
CA ASP A 145 -35.26 -10.58 -7.40
C ASP A 145 -34.33 -11.77 -7.68
N SER A 146 -34.23 -12.69 -6.71
CA SER A 146 -33.51 -13.94 -6.91
C SER A 146 -34.32 -14.76 -7.89
N LYS A 147 -34.00 -14.67 -9.18
CA LYS A 147 -34.37 -15.75 -10.10
C LYS A 147 -33.72 -17.01 -9.53
N PRO A 148 -34.49 -18.05 -9.18
CA PRO A 148 -33.90 -19.30 -8.75
C PRO A 148 -32.91 -19.75 -9.82
N PRO A 149 -31.77 -20.33 -9.44
CA PRO A 149 -30.81 -20.84 -10.42
C PRO A 149 -31.55 -21.79 -11.36
N MET A 150 -31.32 -21.61 -12.66
CA MET A 150 -31.88 -22.44 -13.73
C MET A 150 -31.75 -23.92 -13.35
N THR A 151 -32.84 -24.66 -13.43
CA THR A 151 -32.82 -26.08 -13.08
C THR A 151 -32.06 -26.86 -14.16
N TRP A 152 -31.60 -28.06 -13.82
CA TRP A 152 -30.98 -28.95 -14.82
C TRP A 152 -31.92 -29.24 -15.99
N ASP A 153 -33.23 -29.31 -15.73
CA ASP A 153 -34.23 -29.51 -16.78
C ASP A 153 -34.30 -28.31 -17.72
N ASP A 154 -34.28 -27.08 -17.18
CA ASP A 154 -34.28 -25.85 -17.98
C ASP A 154 -33.01 -25.76 -18.86
N LEU A 155 -31.84 -26.14 -18.31
CA LEU A 155 -30.57 -26.16 -19.05
C LEU A 155 -30.57 -27.22 -20.17
N ILE A 156 -31.16 -28.39 -19.91
CA ILE A 156 -31.29 -29.45 -20.91
C ILE A 156 -32.17 -28.98 -22.08
N SER A 157 -33.29 -28.31 -21.80
CA SER A 157 -34.15 -27.75 -22.83
C SER A 157 -33.48 -26.67 -23.68
N GLU A 158 -32.67 -25.79 -23.08
CA GLU A 158 -31.90 -24.78 -23.83
C GLU A 158 -30.85 -25.42 -24.75
N ILE A 159 -30.18 -26.48 -24.28
CA ILE A 159 -29.20 -27.22 -25.08
C ILE A 159 -29.88 -27.96 -26.25
N GLU A 160 -31.06 -28.51 -26.02
CA GLU A 160 -31.85 -29.22 -27.03
C GLU A 160 -32.33 -28.26 -28.13
N GLU A 161 -32.81 -27.07 -27.76
CA GLU A 161 -33.22 -26.02 -28.70
C GLU A 161 -32.04 -25.53 -29.58
N MET A 162 -30.83 -25.46 -29.03
CA MET A 162 -29.62 -25.13 -29.81
C MET A 162 -29.13 -26.25 -30.75
N LEU A 163 -29.58 -27.49 -30.56
CA LEU A 163 -29.20 -28.65 -31.38
C LEU A 163 -30.19 -28.92 -32.51
N GLU A 164 -31.37 -28.29 -32.48
CA GLU A 164 -32.41 -28.41 -33.51
C GLU A 164 -32.29 -27.40 -34.68
N ASP A 165 -31.34 -26.46 -34.60
CA ASP A 165 -30.84 -25.61 -35.70
C ASP A 165 -29.52 -26.15 -36.31
#